data_AF-A0A8R2DK63-F1
#
_entry.id   AF-A0A8R2DK63-F1
#
_cell.length_a   1.000
_cell.length_b   1.000
_cell.length_c   1.000
_cell.angle_alpha   90.00
_cell.angle_beta   90.00
_cell.angle_gamma   90.00
#
_symmetry.space_group_name_H-M   'P 1'
#
loop_
_entity.id
_entity.type
_entity.pdbx_description
1 polymer ?
#
loop_
_entity_poly.entity_id
_entity_poly.type
_entity_poly.pdbx_seq_one_letter_code
_entity_poly.pdbx_strand_id
1 'polypeptide(L)'
;MSSRKCKYDADAFCFICGQFIKVRDVKYELKTSHVLCEAYEAYFDCPVRNQDKPWAPHVACSYCKRCLEGWYRGEKRSMKFAIPRIWREPKDHITDCYFCMVNPSKRRRGKNAKSIEYPDLESSSAPIAHDLTRPVPEPPKKLSQKSSSSFSSYKSNSDKEFLTTPEQPKHYLITSEDFNDLIRDLNLPKNKAELLGSRLKQWNLLDDVKITDQRTRHEMFATFFTKEDGLCFCNDIKGMFEAIGIPCVPSEWRLFIDSSTKSLKAVLLHNRNKFPSLPIAHSVHLKENYESVKILLECVKYREYNWELIGDFKMVGFLMGLQGGYTKYPCYLCLWDSRADSKHYIQRSWPVRTELCVGKQNVKFEPI
;
A
#
# COMPACT_ATOMS: atom_id res chain seq x y z
N MET A 1 33.36 -20.19 -9.00
CA MET A 1 32.10 -20.54 -8.30
C MET A 1 30.99 -19.70 -8.91
N SER A 2 30.12 -20.32 -9.72
CA SER A 2 29.01 -19.59 -10.37
C SER A 2 28.10 -18.99 -9.31
N SER A 3 27.69 -17.73 -9.46
CA SER A 3 26.84 -17.07 -8.47
C SER A 3 25.58 -17.89 -8.21
N ARG A 4 25.29 -18.22 -6.94
CA ARG A 4 24.03 -18.87 -6.53
C ARG A 4 22.79 -17.99 -6.70
N LYS A 5 22.83 -17.00 -7.59
CA LYS A 5 21.79 -16.00 -7.81
C LYS A 5 21.30 -16.13 -9.25
N CYS A 6 19.98 -16.20 -9.41
CA CYS A 6 19.32 -16.17 -10.70
C CYS A 6 19.66 -14.88 -11.47
N LYS A 7 19.68 -14.96 -12.79
CA LYS A 7 19.93 -13.79 -13.66
C LYS A 7 18.86 -12.71 -13.52
N TYR A 8 17.61 -13.13 -13.33
CA TYR A 8 16.47 -12.27 -13.06
C TYR A 8 15.81 -12.68 -11.75
N ASP A 9 15.23 -11.69 -11.08
CA ASP A 9 14.38 -11.90 -9.90
C ASP A 9 13.13 -12.74 -10.28
N ALA A 10 12.72 -13.67 -9.42
CA ALA A 10 11.51 -14.47 -9.64
C ALA A 10 10.27 -13.59 -9.83
N ASP A 11 10.18 -12.49 -9.06
CA ASP A 11 9.07 -11.54 -9.12
C ASP A 11 9.13 -10.61 -10.33
N ALA A 12 10.12 -10.77 -11.21
CA ALA A 12 10.08 -10.19 -12.55
C ALA A 12 9.11 -10.94 -13.48
N PHE A 13 8.61 -12.11 -13.08
CA PHE A 13 7.70 -12.95 -13.84
C PHE A 13 6.36 -13.12 -13.12
N CYS A 14 5.31 -13.34 -13.90
CA CYS A 14 3.98 -13.62 -13.36
C CYS A 14 3.89 -15.09 -12.93
N PHE A 15 3.48 -15.35 -11.69
CA PHE A 15 3.21 -16.69 -11.18
C PHE A 15 2.20 -17.47 -12.06
N ILE A 16 1.13 -16.80 -12.51
CA ILE A 16 0.00 -17.48 -13.17
C ILE A 16 0.32 -17.84 -14.62
N CYS A 17 0.89 -16.91 -15.40
CA CYS A 17 1.14 -17.11 -16.83
C CYS A 17 2.61 -17.30 -17.20
N GLY A 18 3.55 -17.08 -16.28
CA GLY A 18 5.00 -17.12 -16.55
C GLY A 18 5.57 -15.93 -17.29
N GLN A 19 4.74 -15.01 -17.76
CA GLN A 19 5.23 -13.93 -18.61
C GLN A 19 6.00 -12.88 -17.81
N PHE A 20 7.02 -12.30 -18.45
CA PHE A 20 7.80 -11.20 -17.89
C PHE A 20 6.94 -9.95 -17.68
N ILE A 21 6.95 -9.43 -16.46
CA ILE A 21 6.26 -8.21 -16.07
C ILE A 21 7.21 -7.04 -16.31
N LYS A 22 6.78 -6.02 -17.07
CA LYS A 22 7.66 -4.87 -17.31
C LYS A 22 7.91 -4.13 -16.00
N VAL A 23 9.08 -3.52 -15.89
CA VAL A 23 9.49 -2.73 -14.71
C VAL A 23 8.48 -1.63 -14.33
N ARG A 24 7.76 -1.07 -15.31
CA ARG A 24 6.74 -0.02 -15.09
C ARG A 24 5.32 -0.57 -14.89
N ASP A 25 5.09 -1.86 -15.12
CA ASP A 25 3.78 -2.46 -14.96
C ASP A 25 3.54 -2.81 -13.48
N VAL A 26 2.30 -2.64 -13.02
CA VAL A 26 1.91 -2.98 -11.64
C VAL A 26 1.99 -4.50 -11.43
N LYS A 27 2.65 -4.90 -10.35
CA LYS A 27 2.72 -6.26 -9.83
C LYS A 27 1.70 -6.41 -8.70
N TYR A 28 1.02 -7.56 -8.64
CA TYR A 28 0.05 -7.84 -7.59
C TYR A 28 0.56 -8.99 -6.74
N GLU A 29 0.86 -8.71 -5.47
CA GLU A 29 1.33 -9.72 -4.54
C GLU A 29 0.23 -10.73 -4.23
N LEU A 30 0.54 -12.02 -4.39
CA LEU A 30 -0.42 -13.09 -4.16
C LEU A 30 -0.73 -13.27 -2.67
N LYS A 31 0.26 -13.05 -1.80
CA LYS A 31 0.08 -13.10 -0.33
C LYS A 31 -0.99 -12.16 0.20
N THR A 32 -1.16 -10.99 -0.42
CA THR A 32 -2.11 -9.96 0.02
C THR A 32 -3.37 -9.90 -0.85
N SER A 33 -3.37 -10.52 -2.03
CA SER A 33 -4.49 -10.50 -2.97
C SER A 33 -5.45 -11.67 -2.76
N HIS A 34 -6.22 -11.67 -1.67
CA HIS A 34 -7.16 -12.76 -1.33
C HIS A 34 -8.16 -13.08 -2.44
N VAL A 35 -8.81 -12.05 -3.01
CA VAL A 35 -9.78 -12.24 -4.10
C VAL A 35 -9.15 -12.88 -5.34
N LEU A 36 -7.90 -12.54 -5.64
CA LEU A 36 -7.17 -13.15 -6.74
C LEU A 36 -6.83 -14.62 -6.44
N CYS A 37 -6.49 -14.96 -5.20
CA CYS A 37 -6.21 -16.33 -4.79
C CYS A 37 -7.48 -17.19 -4.82
N GLU A 38 -8.60 -16.68 -4.30
CA GLU A 38 -9.90 -17.36 -4.40
C GLU A 38 -10.33 -17.55 -5.86
N ALA A 39 -10.19 -16.52 -6.69
CA ALA A 39 -10.50 -16.61 -8.11
C ALA A 39 -9.59 -17.60 -8.84
N TYR A 40 -8.31 -17.67 -8.47
CA TYR A 40 -7.35 -18.64 -9.01
C TYR A 40 -7.76 -20.06 -8.63
N GLU A 41 -8.07 -20.31 -7.35
CA GLU A 41 -8.47 -21.62 -6.86
C GLU A 41 -9.78 -22.09 -7.49
N ALA A 42 -10.78 -21.21 -7.57
CA ALA A 42 -12.05 -21.49 -8.24
C ALA A 42 -11.89 -21.75 -9.75
N TYR A 43 -10.94 -21.09 -10.43
CA TYR A 43 -10.74 -21.23 -11.86
C TYR A 43 -9.91 -22.47 -12.23
N PHE A 44 -8.85 -22.74 -11.48
CA PHE A 44 -7.88 -23.78 -11.81
C PHE A 44 -8.04 -25.05 -10.98
N ASP A 45 -9.00 -25.07 -10.05
CA ASP A 45 -9.24 -26.16 -9.09
C ASP A 45 -7.96 -26.53 -8.30
N CYS A 46 -7.12 -25.52 -8.04
CA CYS A 46 -5.90 -25.67 -7.27
C CYS A 46 -5.53 -24.38 -6.53
N PRO A 47 -5.09 -24.47 -5.27
CA PRO A 47 -4.69 -23.28 -4.51
C PRO A 47 -3.35 -22.73 -5.02
N VAL A 48 -3.11 -21.45 -4.78
CA VAL A 48 -1.80 -20.83 -5.00
C VAL A 48 -0.79 -21.44 -4.02
N ARG A 49 0.27 -22.08 -4.55
CA ARG A 49 1.32 -22.75 -3.76
C ARG A 49 2.66 -22.03 -3.85
N ASN A 50 3.62 -22.46 -3.03
CA ASN A 50 5.03 -22.07 -3.07
C ASN A 50 5.31 -20.57 -2.80
N GLN A 51 4.43 -19.90 -2.06
CA GLN A 51 4.56 -18.46 -1.71
C GLN A 51 5.58 -18.16 -0.59
N ASP A 52 6.25 -19.21 -0.10
CA ASP A 52 7.37 -19.19 0.83
C ASP A 52 8.70 -19.56 0.14
N LYS A 53 8.66 -19.92 -1.16
CA LYS A 53 9.79 -20.49 -1.88
C LYS A 53 10.46 -19.46 -2.81
N PRO A 54 11.77 -19.23 -2.70
CA PRO A 54 12.47 -18.23 -3.52
C PRO A 54 12.56 -18.59 -5.01
N TRP A 55 12.28 -19.85 -5.36
CA TRP A 55 12.30 -20.35 -6.74
C TRP A 55 10.95 -20.21 -7.46
N ALA A 56 9.91 -19.69 -6.81
CA ALA A 56 8.61 -19.39 -7.42
C ALA A 56 8.32 -17.88 -7.36
N PRO A 57 7.60 -17.30 -8.34
CA PRO A 57 7.16 -15.92 -8.24
C PRO A 57 6.07 -15.74 -7.18
N HIS A 58 6.09 -14.59 -6.50
CA HIS A 58 5.09 -14.21 -5.49
C HIS A 58 4.07 -13.21 -6.01
N VAL A 59 4.17 -12.86 -7.30
CA VAL A 59 3.38 -11.79 -7.92
C VAL A 59 2.65 -12.27 -9.17
N ALA A 60 1.49 -11.67 -9.41
CA ALA A 60 0.73 -11.80 -10.65
C ALA A 60 0.77 -10.50 -11.48
N CYS A 61 0.65 -10.62 -12.79
CA CYS A 61 0.54 -9.47 -13.68
C CYS A 61 -0.89 -8.93 -13.76
N SER A 62 -1.02 -7.67 -14.19
CA SER A 62 -2.32 -6.98 -14.35
C SER A 62 -3.29 -7.71 -15.28
N TYR A 63 -2.78 -8.37 -16.32
CA TYR A 63 -3.60 -9.16 -17.24
C TYR A 63 -4.27 -10.35 -16.52
N CYS A 64 -3.48 -11.17 -15.82
CA CYS A 64 -4.00 -12.34 -15.11
C CYS A 64 -4.99 -11.94 -14.03
N LYS A 65 -4.68 -10.91 -13.23
CA LYS A 65 -5.60 -10.40 -12.21
C LYS A 65 -6.92 -9.96 -12.81
N ARG A 66 -6.89 -9.13 -13.86
CA ARG A 66 -8.10 -8.61 -14.51
C ARG A 66 -8.95 -9.74 -15.11
N CYS A 67 -8.33 -10.75 -15.70
CA CYS A 67 -9.06 -11.89 -16.27
C CYS A 67 -9.71 -12.75 -15.19
N LEU A 68 -8.95 -13.19 -14.18
CA LEU A 68 -9.46 -14.06 -13.11
C LEU A 68 -10.51 -13.38 -12.25
N GLU A 69 -10.23 -12.19 -11.74
CA GLU A 69 -11.20 -11.51 -10.88
C GLU A 69 -12.46 -11.09 -11.65
N GLY A 70 -12.31 -10.72 -12.93
CA GLY A 70 -13.47 -10.41 -13.76
C GLY A 70 -14.33 -11.66 -14.02
N TRP A 71 -13.70 -12.79 -14.33
CA TRP A 71 -14.41 -14.07 -14.43
C TRP A 71 -15.11 -14.42 -13.11
N TYR A 72 -14.42 -14.28 -11.98
CA TYR A 72 -14.96 -14.59 -10.64
C TYR A 72 -16.16 -13.71 -10.27
N ARG A 73 -16.21 -12.46 -10.78
CA ARG A 73 -17.37 -11.56 -10.65
C ARG A 73 -18.53 -11.87 -11.62
N GLY A 74 -18.36 -12.83 -12.53
CA GLY A 74 -19.33 -13.15 -13.58
C GLY A 74 -19.25 -12.25 -14.82
N GLU A 75 -18.16 -11.50 -15.01
CA GLU A 75 -17.92 -10.79 -16.27
C GLU A 75 -17.62 -11.80 -17.39
N LYS A 76 -17.88 -11.43 -18.66
CA LYS A 76 -17.47 -12.21 -19.84
C LYS A 76 -15.96 -12.16 -20.06
N ARG A 77 -15.19 -12.76 -19.15
CA ARG A 77 -13.74 -12.91 -19.20
C ARG A 77 -13.38 -14.36 -18.92
N SER A 78 -12.25 -14.78 -19.46
CA SER A 78 -11.65 -16.08 -19.19
C SER A 78 -10.13 -15.97 -19.32
N MET A 79 -9.44 -16.96 -18.76
CA MET A 79 -8.03 -17.17 -19.04
C MET A 79 -7.87 -17.77 -20.43
N LYS A 80 -6.67 -17.61 -21.01
CA LYS A 80 -6.32 -18.24 -22.30
C LYS A 80 -5.96 -19.71 -22.17
N PHE A 81 -5.88 -20.21 -20.95
CA PHE A 81 -5.35 -21.53 -20.61
C PHE A 81 -6.14 -22.12 -19.44
N ALA A 82 -6.33 -23.43 -19.50
CA ALA A 82 -6.99 -24.22 -18.48
C ALA A 82 -6.05 -24.61 -17.35
N ILE A 83 -4.75 -24.72 -17.62
CA ILE A 83 -3.73 -25.04 -16.62
C ILE A 83 -2.75 -23.88 -16.59
N PRO A 84 -2.50 -23.26 -15.41
CA PRO A 84 -1.55 -22.16 -15.29
C PRO A 84 -0.12 -22.68 -15.40
N ARG A 85 0.87 -21.78 -15.43
CA ARG A 85 2.26 -22.22 -15.36
C ARG A 85 2.52 -22.88 -14.00
N ILE A 86 3.13 -24.07 -14.03
CA ILE A 86 3.47 -24.83 -12.83
C ILE A 86 4.93 -24.55 -12.48
N TRP A 87 5.24 -24.38 -11.18
CA TRP A 87 6.58 -24.07 -10.68
C TRP A 87 7.10 -25.20 -9.78
N ARG A 88 8.35 -25.59 -9.99
CA ARG A 88 9.08 -26.58 -9.20
C ARG A 88 10.50 -26.05 -8.92
N GLU A 89 11.19 -26.67 -7.96
CA GLU A 89 12.55 -26.29 -7.61
C GLU A 89 13.52 -26.60 -8.78
N PRO A 90 14.34 -25.63 -9.23
CA PRO A 90 15.27 -25.83 -10.33
C PRO A 90 16.46 -26.68 -9.89
N LYS A 91 16.91 -27.59 -10.75
CA LYS A 91 18.11 -28.41 -10.49
C LYS A 91 19.40 -27.59 -10.55
N ASP A 92 19.48 -26.65 -11.48
CA ASP A 92 20.63 -25.77 -11.66
C ASP A 92 20.24 -24.45 -12.36
N HIS A 93 21.17 -23.49 -12.38
CA HIS A 93 20.95 -22.16 -12.99
C HIS A 93 21.28 -22.07 -14.49
N ILE A 94 21.71 -23.16 -15.12
CA ILE A 94 22.23 -23.20 -16.50
C ILE A 94 21.20 -23.83 -17.44
N THR A 95 20.66 -24.97 -17.07
CA THR A 95 19.80 -25.85 -17.87
C THR A 95 18.36 -25.90 -17.38
N ASP A 96 18.11 -25.62 -16.09
CA ASP A 96 16.80 -25.84 -15.47
C ASP A 96 16.32 -24.66 -14.59
N CYS A 97 16.86 -23.45 -14.77
CA CYS A 97 16.32 -22.26 -14.12
C CYS A 97 15.56 -21.36 -15.12
N TYR A 98 14.24 -21.32 -14.97
CA TYR A 98 13.36 -20.49 -15.79
C TYR A 98 13.80 -19.02 -15.84
N PHE A 99 14.16 -18.45 -14.69
CA PHE A 99 14.58 -17.05 -14.58
C PHE A 99 15.96 -16.76 -15.18
N CYS A 100 16.79 -17.79 -15.42
CA CYS A 100 18.06 -17.63 -16.12
C CYS A 100 17.91 -17.76 -17.64
N MET A 101 17.04 -18.67 -18.08
CA MET A 101 16.86 -19.01 -19.49
C MET A 101 15.97 -18.03 -20.25
N VAL A 102 14.94 -17.48 -19.60
CA VAL A 102 14.11 -16.46 -20.27
C VAL A 102 14.96 -15.21 -20.47
N ASN A 103 14.94 -14.67 -21.69
CA ASN A 103 15.67 -13.45 -22.03
C ASN A 103 14.72 -12.29 -22.40
N PRO A 104 14.28 -11.50 -21.41
CA PRO A 104 13.42 -10.33 -21.62
C PRO A 104 14.06 -9.24 -22.51
N SER A 105 15.39 -9.20 -22.63
CA SER A 105 16.10 -8.18 -23.42
C SER A 105 15.90 -8.31 -24.93
N LYS A 106 15.40 -9.46 -25.42
CA LYS A 106 15.02 -9.66 -26.82
C LYS A 106 13.79 -8.82 -27.24
N ARG A 107 13.06 -8.22 -26.30
CA ARG A 107 11.92 -7.32 -26.57
C ARG A 107 12.40 -5.93 -27.01
N ARG A 108 12.91 -5.79 -28.24
CA ARG A 108 13.16 -4.47 -28.86
C ARG A 108 11.83 -3.77 -29.18
N ARG A 109 11.80 -2.42 -29.16
CA ARG A 109 10.67 -1.61 -29.64
C ARG A 109 10.74 -1.52 -31.17
N GLY A 110 9.71 -1.99 -31.86
CA GLY A 110 9.56 -1.91 -33.33
C GLY A 110 8.58 -2.97 -33.86
N LYS A 111 8.02 -2.74 -35.06
CA LYS A 111 7.04 -3.65 -35.70
C LYS A 111 7.59 -5.07 -36.01
N ASN A 112 8.91 -5.27 -35.96
CA ASN A 112 9.61 -6.52 -36.33
C ASN A 112 10.39 -7.18 -35.16
N ALA A 113 10.07 -6.85 -33.91
CA ALA A 113 10.76 -7.46 -32.77
C ALA A 113 10.29 -8.89 -32.52
N LYS A 114 11.23 -9.84 -32.36
CA LYS A 114 10.94 -11.23 -32.01
C LYS A 114 10.22 -11.29 -30.65
N SER A 115 9.18 -12.12 -30.55
CA SER A 115 8.49 -12.39 -29.27
C SER A 115 9.45 -13.00 -28.25
N ILE A 116 9.20 -12.74 -26.97
CA ILE A 116 9.92 -13.43 -25.89
C ILE A 116 9.50 -14.89 -25.94
N GLU A 117 10.49 -15.79 -26.02
CA GLU A 117 10.29 -17.23 -25.88
C GLU A 117 10.25 -17.59 -24.39
N TYR A 118 9.24 -18.36 -24.01
CA TYR A 118 9.05 -18.85 -22.65
C TYR A 118 9.15 -20.38 -22.68
N PRO A 119 10.29 -20.97 -22.28
CA PRO A 119 10.52 -22.39 -22.43
C PRO A 119 9.63 -23.21 -21.50
N ASP A 120 9.48 -24.48 -21.87
CA ASP A 120 8.95 -25.55 -21.03
C ASP A 120 10.13 -26.31 -20.43
N LEU A 121 10.15 -26.44 -19.10
CA LEU A 121 11.28 -26.96 -18.33
C LEU A 121 10.78 -27.93 -17.25
N GLU A 122 11.67 -28.76 -16.71
CA GLU A 122 11.32 -29.58 -15.54
C GLU A 122 10.98 -28.70 -14.33
N SER A 123 11.72 -27.60 -14.13
CA SER A 123 11.44 -26.62 -13.07
C SER A 123 10.19 -25.77 -13.33
N SER A 124 9.69 -25.70 -14.57
CA SER A 124 8.58 -24.83 -14.93
C SER A 124 7.82 -25.28 -16.17
N SER A 125 6.59 -25.79 -15.94
CA SER A 125 5.74 -26.30 -17.01
C SER A 125 4.85 -25.21 -17.62
N ALA A 126 4.83 -25.09 -18.94
CA ALA A 126 4.09 -24.05 -19.65
C ALA A 126 2.57 -24.13 -19.44
N PRO A 127 1.84 -22.99 -19.45
CA PRO A 127 0.40 -23.00 -19.38
C PRO A 127 -0.22 -23.79 -20.53
N ILE A 128 -1.25 -24.58 -20.24
CA ILE A 128 -1.91 -25.42 -21.25
C ILE A 128 -3.25 -24.82 -21.66
N ALA A 129 -3.45 -24.62 -22.96
CA ALA A 129 -4.65 -24.03 -23.54
C ALA A 129 -5.93 -24.81 -23.21
N HIS A 130 -7.07 -24.13 -23.24
CA HIS A 130 -8.37 -24.78 -23.19
C HIS A 130 -8.58 -25.66 -24.44
N ASP A 131 -9.25 -26.79 -24.24
CA ASP A 131 -9.68 -27.70 -25.31
C ASP A 131 -11.00 -28.37 -24.90
N LEU A 132 -11.47 -29.33 -25.69
CA LEU A 132 -12.72 -30.04 -25.41
C LEU A 132 -12.69 -30.82 -24.07
N THR A 133 -11.51 -31.23 -23.61
CA THR A 133 -11.34 -31.93 -22.33
C THR A 133 -11.19 -30.97 -21.15
N ARG A 134 -10.84 -29.71 -21.42
CA ARG A 134 -10.59 -28.65 -20.44
C ARG A 134 -11.29 -27.36 -20.85
N PRO A 135 -12.63 -27.34 -20.76
CA PRO A 135 -13.41 -26.15 -21.10
C PRO A 135 -13.13 -25.01 -20.12
N VAL A 136 -13.59 -23.81 -20.46
CA VAL A 136 -13.58 -22.69 -19.51
C VAL A 136 -14.56 -23.00 -18.38
N PRO A 137 -14.14 -22.98 -17.10
CA PRO A 137 -15.02 -23.26 -15.97
C PRO A 137 -16.13 -22.20 -15.84
N GLU A 138 -17.28 -22.60 -15.33
CA GLU A 138 -18.34 -21.67 -14.99
C GLU A 138 -17.98 -20.90 -13.70
N PRO A 139 -18.21 -19.57 -13.66
CA PRO A 139 -17.95 -18.81 -12.45
C PRO A 139 -18.89 -19.26 -11.32
N PRO A 140 -18.44 -19.21 -10.04
CA PRO A 140 -19.27 -19.57 -8.91
C PRO A 140 -20.60 -18.78 -8.92
N LYS A 141 -21.73 -19.50 -8.90
CA LYS A 141 -23.05 -18.86 -8.82
C LYS A 141 -23.14 -18.13 -7.48
N LYS A 142 -23.37 -16.82 -7.50
CA LYS A 142 -23.69 -16.05 -6.28
C LYS A 142 -24.80 -16.77 -5.51
N LEU A 143 -24.51 -17.27 -4.30
CA LEU A 143 -25.56 -17.73 -3.39
C LEU A 143 -26.42 -16.53 -2.98
N SER A 144 -27.52 -16.35 -3.69
CA SER A 144 -28.72 -15.69 -3.20
C SER A 144 -29.41 -16.64 -2.21
N GLN A 145 -29.56 -16.20 -0.95
CA GLN A 145 -30.46 -16.70 0.10
C GLN A 145 -31.20 -18.04 -0.15
N LYS A 146 -30.80 -19.10 0.57
CA LYS A 146 -31.68 -20.15 1.14
C LYS A 146 -31.04 -20.62 2.46
N SER A 147 -31.61 -20.29 3.61
CA SER A 147 -32.56 -21.12 4.38
C SER A 147 -32.10 -22.58 4.55
N SER A 148 -31.80 -22.91 5.81
CA SER A 148 -31.96 -24.21 6.46
C SER A 148 -32.22 -25.42 5.56
N SER A 149 -31.26 -26.33 5.50
CA SER A 149 -31.55 -27.76 5.35
C SER A 149 -30.40 -28.60 5.91
N SER A 150 -30.68 -29.18 7.07
CA SER A 150 -30.43 -30.56 7.45
C SER A 150 -29.13 -31.21 6.94
N PHE A 151 -28.09 -31.17 7.77
CA PHE A 151 -26.98 -32.11 7.61
C PHE A 151 -27.43 -33.48 8.12
N SER A 152 -27.41 -34.44 7.20
CA SER A 152 -27.69 -35.85 7.41
C SER A 152 -26.83 -36.46 8.52
N SER A 153 -27.49 -37.22 9.39
CA SER A 153 -26.88 -38.10 10.38
C SER A 153 -25.93 -39.12 9.73
N TYR A 154 -24.62 -38.94 9.92
CA TYR A 154 -23.68 -40.05 9.84
C TYR A 154 -23.78 -40.84 11.15
N LYS A 155 -24.19 -42.10 11.04
CA LYS A 155 -24.17 -43.06 12.14
C LYS A 155 -22.72 -43.18 12.63
N SER A 156 -22.49 -42.71 13.86
CA SER A 156 -21.30 -43.05 14.63
C SER A 156 -21.49 -44.43 15.25
N ASN A 157 -20.53 -45.32 15.03
CA ASN A 157 -20.37 -46.55 15.78
C ASN A 157 -19.63 -46.20 17.08
N SER A 158 -20.24 -46.55 18.21
CA SER A 158 -19.71 -46.70 19.58
C SER A 158 -18.27 -46.25 19.86
N ASP A 159 -18.08 -45.28 20.76
CA ASP A 159 -17.50 -45.55 22.10
C ASP A 159 -17.20 -44.30 22.95
N LYS A 160 -17.62 -44.41 24.22
CA LYS A 160 -17.18 -43.76 25.47
C LYS A 160 -17.57 -42.29 25.73
N GLU A 161 -18.53 -42.16 26.66
CA GLU A 161 -18.93 -40.93 27.35
C GLU A 161 -17.74 -40.28 28.07
N PHE A 162 -17.47 -39.01 27.71
CA PHE A 162 -16.65 -38.11 28.52
C PHE A 162 -17.58 -37.01 29.04
N LEU A 163 -17.95 -37.09 30.31
CA LEU A 163 -18.77 -36.08 30.98
C LEU A 163 -17.90 -34.87 31.32
N THR A 164 -18.03 -33.79 30.55
CA THR A 164 -17.54 -32.46 30.96
C THR A 164 -18.63 -31.68 31.66
N THR A 165 -18.32 -31.22 32.86
CA THR A 165 -19.07 -30.22 33.65
C THR A 165 -19.46 -29.00 32.79
N PRO A 166 -20.68 -28.45 32.93
CA PRO A 166 -21.13 -27.31 32.14
C PRO A 166 -20.59 -26.00 32.74
N GLU A 167 -19.29 -25.73 32.58
CA GLU A 167 -18.86 -24.34 32.50
C GLU A 167 -19.26 -23.87 31.11
N GLN A 168 -20.37 -23.13 31.01
CA GLN A 168 -20.71 -22.46 29.75
C GLN A 168 -19.53 -21.56 29.38
N PRO A 169 -18.86 -21.77 28.23
CA PRO A 169 -17.85 -20.83 27.79
C PRO A 169 -18.55 -19.50 27.60
N LYS A 170 -18.19 -18.51 28.41
CA LYS A 170 -18.70 -17.15 28.29
C LYS A 170 -18.38 -16.70 26.87
N HIS A 171 -19.40 -16.64 26.00
CA HIS A 171 -19.20 -16.24 24.61
C HIS A 171 -18.57 -14.84 24.62
N TYR A 172 -17.38 -14.71 24.05
CA TYR A 172 -16.72 -13.42 23.90
C TYR A 172 -17.53 -12.59 22.90
N LEU A 173 -18.19 -11.55 23.40
CA LEU A 173 -18.84 -10.56 22.56
C LEU A 173 -17.82 -9.49 22.18
N ILE A 174 -17.80 -9.14 20.90
CA ILE A 174 -16.94 -8.10 20.34
C ILE A 174 -17.43 -6.76 20.90
N THR A 175 -16.54 -6.10 21.63
CA THR A 175 -16.79 -4.77 22.20
C THR A 175 -16.66 -3.68 21.13
N SER A 176 -17.01 -2.43 21.47
CA SER A 176 -16.79 -1.31 20.55
C SER A 176 -15.30 -1.08 20.23
N GLU A 177 -14.40 -1.37 21.18
CA GLU A 177 -12.96 -1.24 20.98
C GLU A 177 -12.46 -2.31 20.00
N ASP A 178 -12.82 -3.58 20.24
CA ASP A 178 -12.50 -4.69 19.35
C ASP A 178 -13.01 -4.45 17.93
N PHE A 179 -14.23 -3.91 17.82
CA PHE A 179 -14.83 -3.61 16.54
C PHE A 179 -14.08 -2.48 15.80
N ASN A 180 -13.67 -1.43 16.51
CA ASN A 180 -12.88 -0.34 15.92
C ASN A 180 -11.49 -0.81 15.50
N ASP A 181 -10.85 -1.67 16.30
CA ASP A 181 -9.57 -2.29 15.97
C ASP A 181 -9.70 -3.20 14.74
N LEU A 182 -10.76 -4.02 14.68
CA LEU A 182 -11.05 -4.85 13.51
C LEU A 182 -11.27 -4.01 12.24
N ILE A 183 -11.99 -2.90 12.35
CA ILE A 183 -12.18 -1.95 11.23
C ILE A 183 -10.84 -1.37 10.76
N ARG A 184 -9.97 -1.00 11.71
CA ARG A 184 -8.64 -0.43 11.43
C ARG A 184 -7.76 -1.47 10.73
N ASP A 185 -7.69 -2.68 11.28
CA ASP A 185 -6.81 -3.74 10.80
C ASP A 185 -7.22 -4.24 9.41
N LEU A 186 -8.53 -4.27 9.14
CA LEU A 186 -9.09 -4.56 7.82
C LEU A 186 -9.10 -3.35 6.88
N ASN A 187 -8.66 -2.17 7.34
CA ASN A 187 -8.64 -0.91 6.62
C ASN A 187 -9.99 -0.60 5.91
N LEU A 188 -11.09 -0.75 6.64
CA LEU A 188 -12.42 -0.65 6.04
C LEU A 188 -12.87 0.81 5.87
N PRO A 189 -13.37 1.21 4.69
CA PRO A 189 -14.07 2.48 4.52
C PRO A 189 -15.38 2.47 5.32
N LYS A 190 -15.89 3.66 5.67
CA LYS A 190 -17.08 3.83 6.55
C LYS A 190 -18.27 2.93 6.18
N ASN A 191 -18.61 2.85 4.89
CA ASN A 191 -19.73 2.04 4.40
C ASN A 191 -19.51 0.53 4.58
N LYS A 192 -18.26 0.04 4.43
CA LYS A 192 -17.93 -1.37 4.66
C LYS A 192 -17.80 -1.70 6.14
N ALA A 193 -17.26 -0.78 6.94
CA ALA A 193 -17.22 -0.90 8.40
C ALA A 193 -18.66 -1.01 8.96
N GLU A 194 -19.56 -0.17 8.49
CA GLU A 194 -20.97 -0.23 8.85
C GLU A 194 -21.63 -1.55 8.42
N LEU A 195 -21.38 -2.01 7.20
CA LEU A 195 -21.87 -3.30 6.72
C LEU A 195 -21.35 -4.47 7.57
N LEU A 196 -20.07 -4.46 7.93
CA LEU A 196 -19.47 -5.47 8.81
C LEU A 196 -20.15 -5.46 10.18
N GLY A 197 -20.31 -4.29 10.80
CA GLY A 197 -21.01 -4.15 12.07
C GLY A 197 -22.44 -4.68 12.00
N SER A 198 -23.16 -4.39 10.91
CA SER A 198 -24.51 -4.92 10.67
C SER A 198 -24.54 -6.45 10.60
N ARG A 199 -23.57 -7.09 9.96
CA ARG A 199 -23.46 -8.57 9.91
C ARG A 199 -23.10 -9.17 11.26
N LEU A 200 -22.12 -8.61 11.97
CA LEU A 200 -21.73 -9.09 13.29
C LEU A 200 -22.88 -8.97 14.30
N LYS A 201 -23.68 -7.90 14.20
CA LYS A 201 -24.91 -7.74 14.99
C LYS A 201 -25.96 -8.79 14.65
N GLN A 202 -26.19 -9.09 13.37
CA GLN A 202 -27.10 -10.15 12.94
C GLN A 202 -26.69 -11.54 13.47
N TRP A 203 -25.39 -11.76 13.66
CA TRP A 203 -24.85 -13.01 14.20
C TRP A 203 -24.79 -13.05 15.74
N ASN A 204 -25.28 -12.00 16.43
CA ASN A 204 -25.19 -11.85 17.89
C ASN A 204 -23.76 -11.95 18.41
N LEU A 205 -22.79 -11.41 17.65
CA LEU A 205 -21.37 -11.40 18.02
C LEU A 205 -20.91 -10.05 18.58
N LEU A 206 -21.71 -8.99 18.46
CA LEU A 206 -21.42 -7.68 19.04
C LEU A 206 -22.11 -7.54 20.40
N ASP A 207 -21.45 -6.83 21.30
CA ASP A 207 -22.08 -6.28 22.50
C ASP A 207 -22.87 -4.99 22.15
N ASP A 208 -22.88 -3.97 23.01
CA ASP A 208 -23.54 -2.69 22.75
C ASP A 208 -22.76 -1.77 21.79
N VAL A 209 -22.66 -2.19 20.52
CA VAL A 209 -21.99 -1.42 19.46
C VAL A 209 -23.00 -0.69 18.58
N LYS A 210 -22.91 0.64 18.56
CA LYS A 210 -23.75 1.49 17.71
C LYS A 210 -23.16 1.63 16.31
N ILE A 211 -23.59 0.74 15.41
CA ILE A 211 -23.12 0.64 14.02
C ILE A 211 -23.20 1.98 13.26
N THR A 212 -24.23 2.80 13.51
CA THR A 212 -24.44 4.08 12.83
C THR A 212 -23.33 5.09 13.10
N ASP A 213 -22.61 4.96 14.21
CA ASP A 213 -21.55 5.89 14.59
C ASP A 213 -20.38 5.84 13.59
N GLN A 214 -20.22 4.74 12.84
CA GLN A 214 -19.22 4.68 11.76
C GLN A 214 -19.46 5.70 10.64
N ARG A 215 -20.72 6.13 10.43
CA ARG A 215 -21.05 7.17 9.45
C ARG A 215 -20.53 8.53 9.89
N THR A 216 -20.70 8.84 11.17
CA THR A 216 -20.49 10.15 11.77
C THR A 216 -19.20 10.26 12.58
N ARG A 217 -18.38 9.19 12.71
CA ARG A 217 -17.16 9.14 13.55
C ARG A 217 -16.16 10.29 13.38
N HIS A 218 -16.14 10.92 12.21
CA HIS A 218 -15.30 12.08 11.92
C HIS A 218 -15.84 13.42 12.45
N GLU A 219 -17.14 13.53 12.74
CA GLU A 219 -17.83 14.80 13.01
C GLU A 219 -17.30 15.44 14.29
N MET A 220 -17.04 14.64 15.32
CA MET A 220 -16.43 15.07 16.57
C MET A 220 -15.08 15.76 16.35
N PHE A 221 -14.27 15.28 15.41
CA PHE A 221 -12.96 15.87 15.13
C PHE A 221 -13.04 16.96 14.07
N ALA A 222 -14.04 16.91 13.17
CA ALA A 222 -14.18 17.86 12.08
C ALA A 222 -14.35 19.31 12.56
N THR A 223 -14.86 19.53 13.77
CA THR A 223 -15.01 20.86 14.39
C THR A 223 -13.68 21.56 14.64
N PHE A 224 -12.59 20.81 14.83
CA PHE A 224 -11.24 21.36 15.01
C PHE A 224 -10.53 21.68 13.69
N PHE A 225 -11.16 21.39 12.55
CA PHE A 225 -10.57 21.61 11.23
C PHE A 225 -11.35 22.66 10.46
N THR A 226 -10.61 23.54 9.79
CA THR A 226 -11.16 24.54 8.88
C THR A 226 -10.56 24.35 7.49
N LYS A 227 -11.36 24.65 6.47
CA LYS A 227 -10.93 24.59 5.07
C LYS A 227 -10.98 25.98 4.44
N GLU A 228 -9.81 26.52 4.13
CA GLU A 228 -9.63 27.82 3.48
C GLU A 228 -8.69 27.67 2.29
N ASP A 229 -9.02 28.28 1.16
CA ASP A 229 -8.21 28.31 -0.07
C ASP A 229 -7.64 26.95 -0.52
N GLY A 230 -8.39 25.89 -0.28
CA GLY A 230 -8.02 24.53 -0.65
C GLY A 230 -7.05 23.82 0.32
N LEU A 231 -6.69 24.45 1.44
CA LEU A 231 -6.00 23.84 2.58
C LEU A 231 -7.01 23.51 3.67
N CYS A 232 -7.02 22.26 4.13
CA CYS A 232 -7.71 21.86 5.36
C CYS A 232 -6.68 21.80 6.47
N PHE A 233 -6.88 22.50 7.58
CA PHE A 233 -5.93 22.55 8.69
C PHE A 233 -6.64 22.57 10.04
N CYS A 234 -5.94 22.12 11.07
CA CYS A 234 -6.41 22.15 12.45
C CYS A 234 -6.25 23.57 13.02
N ASN A 235 -7.37 24.21 13.36
CA ASN A 235 -7.40 25.59 13.87
C ASN A 235 -7.24 25.66 15.40
N ASP A 236 -7.56 24.56 16.09
CA ASP A 236 -7.49 24.37 17.53
C ASP A 236 -6.80 23.03 17.87
N ILE A 237 -5.48 23.08 17.90
CA ILE A 237 -4.63 21.93 18.21
C ILE A 237 -4.84 21.47 19.66
N LYS A 238 -4.94 22.40 20.61
CA LYS A 238 -5.12 22.04 22.04
C LYS A 238 -6.44 21.31 22.26
N GLY A 239 -7.54 21.84 21.73
CA GLY A 239 -8.85 21.18 21.80
C GLY A 239 -8.86 19.82 21.11
N MET A 240 -8.18 19.68 19.96
CA MET A 240 -8.02 18.38 19.31
C MET A 240 -7.28 17.37 20.20
N PHE A 241 -6.18 17.77 20.84
CA PHE A 241 -5.43 16.90 21.77
C PHE A 241 -6.25 16.48 22.99
N GLU A 242 -6.98 17.43 23.58
CA GLU A 242 -7.91 17.17 24.69
C GLU A 242 -9.02 16.19 24.29
N ALA A 243 -9.62 16.37 23.10
CA ALA A 243 -10.66 15.47 22.58
C ALA A 243 -10.15 14.05 22.31
N ILE A 244 -8.87 13.89 21.94
CA ILE A 244 -8.24 12.58 21.77
C ILE A 244 -7.85 11.97 23.14
N GLY A 245 -7.73 12.79 24.19
CA GLY A 245 -7.30 12.36 25.52
C GLY A 245 -5.77 12.21 25.64
N ILE A 246 -5.00 12.99 24.86
CA ILE A 246 -3.53 12.99 24.90
C ILE A 246 -3.03 14.35 25.38
N PRO A 247 -2.03 14.42 26.28
CA PRO A 247 -1.47 15.69 26.70
C PRO A 247 -0.76 16.40 25.54
N CYS A 248 -1.11 17.68 25.32
CA CYS A 248 -0.46 18.52 24.33
C CYS A 248 0.85 19.10 24.90
N VAL A 249 1.94 18.35 24.82
CA VAL A 249 3.29 18.81 25.22
C VAL A 249 4.12 19.06 23.95
N PRO A 250 4.26 20.31 23.47
CA PRO A 250 4.84 20.57 22.14
C PRO A 250 6.24 19.97 21.94
N SER A 251 7.09 19.99 22.97
CA SER A 251 8.45 19.42 22.93
C SER A 251 8.50 17.90 22.72
N GLU A 252 7.40 17.18 22.90
CA GLU A 252 7.31 15.74 22.64
C GLU A 252 6.88 15.41 21.21
N TRP A 253 6.60 16.41 20.38
CA TRP A 253 6.11 16.25 19.02
C TRP A 253 7.01 16.95 18.01
N ARG A 254 7.05 16.40 16.80
CA ARG A 254 7.74 16.97 15.64
C ARG A 254 6.74 17.14 14.52
N LEU A 255 6.89 18.23 13.77
CA LEU A 255 6.07 18.52 12.61
C LEU A 255 6.70 17.91 11.37
N PHE A 256 6.09 16.87 10.83
CA PHE A 256 6.46 16.32 9.54
C PHE A 256 5.65 16.98 8.42
N ILE A 257 6.34 17.55 7.44
CA ILE A 257 5.72 18.10 6.24
C ILE A 257 6.20 17.29 5.04
N ASP A 258 5.22 16.73 4.33
CA ASP A 258 5.45 16.00 3.08
C ASP A 258 4.59 16.61 2.00
N SER A 259 5.10 16.56 0.78
CA SER A 259 4.37 17.07 -0.35
C SER A 259 4.70 16.31 -1.63
N SER A 260 3.73 16.34 -2.51
CA SER A 260 3.81 15.77 -3.84
C SER A 260 3.45 16.84 -4.87
N THR A 261 3.51 16.47 -6.15
CA THR A 261 3.06 17.36 -7.23
C THR A 261 1.59 17.79 -7.11
N LYS A 262 0.79 17.09 -6.31
CA LYS A 262 -0.67 17.29 -6.18
C LYS A 262 -1.18 17.39 -4.76
N SER A 263 -0.30 17.34 -3.75
CA SER A 263 -0.76 17.37 -2.36
C SER A 263 0.28 17.93 -1.43
N LEU A 264 -0.18 18.57 -0.36
CA LEU A 264 0.64 19.01 0.76
C LEU A 264 0.03 18.43 2.04
N LYS A 265 0.85 17.88 2.92
CA LYS A 265 0.42 17.22 4.15
C LYS A 265 1.32 17.65 5.29
N ALA A 266 0.72 17.91 6.44
CA ALA A 266 1.43 18.14 7.68
C ALA A 266 0.87 17.24 8.78
N VAL A 267 1.78 16.55 9.47
CA VAL A 267 1.47 15.52 10.44
C VAL A 267 2.37 15.69 11.65
N LEU A 268 1.81 15.64 12.85
CA LEU A 268 2.57 15.60 14.09
C LEU A 268 2.99 14.16 14.39
N LEU A 269 4.27 13.98 14.67
CA LEU A 269 4.87 12.71 15.03
C LEU A 269 5.38 12.80 16.47
N HIS A 270 4.98 11.84 17.30
CA HIS A 270 5.44 11.80 18.68
C HIS A 270 6.88 11.25 18.76
N ASN A 271 7.76 11.94 19.47
CA ASN A 271 9.21 11.67 19.55
C ASN A 271 9.56 10.22 19.90
N ARG A 272 8.75 9.60 20.77
CA ARG A 272 8.97 8.22 21.25
C ARG A 272 8.06 7.19 20.57
N ASN A 273 7.32 7.56 19.53
CA ASN A 273 6.33 6.71 18.84
C ASN A 273 5.29 6.04 19.76
N LYS A 274 5.03 6.61 20.95
CA LYS A 274 4.01 6.13 21.89
C LYS A 274 2.58 6.38 21.39
N PHE A 275 2.38 7.48 20.66
CA PHE A 275 1.09 7.91 20.16
C PHE A 275 1.05 7.83 18.63
N PRO A 276 -0.16 7.65 18.05
CA PRO A 276 -0.31 7.65 16.60
C PRO A 276 0.08 9.01 16.01
N SER A 277 0.43 9.00 14.71
CA SER A 277 0.66 10.22 13.95
C SER A 277 -0.65 11.03 13.84
N LEU A 278 -0.60 12.33 14.11
CA LEU A 278 -1.78 13.21 14.09
C LEU A 278 -1.75 14.11 12.86
N PRO A 279 -2.59 13.89 11.84
CA PRO A 279 -2.68 14.80 10.70
C PRO A 279 -3.25 16.14 11.13
N ILE A 280 -2.51 17.22 10.91
CA ILE A 280 -2.94 18.58 11.27
C ILE A 280 -3.20 19.48 10.07
N ALA A 281 -2.68 19.14 8.89
CA ALA A 281 -3.04 19.84 7.66
C ALA A 281 -2.95 18.95 6.42
N HIS A 282 -3.82 19.22 5.45
CA HIS A 282 -3.85 18.52 4.16
C HIS A 282 -4.44 19.41 3.07
N SER A 283 -3.81 19.39 1.90
CA SER A 283 -4.34 19.96 0.68
C SER A 283 -4.11 19.02 -0.51
N VAL A 284 -5.06 19.00 -1.45
CA VAL A 284 -4.92 18.38 -2.78
C VAL A 284 -4.80 19.41 -3.91
N HIS A 285 -4.82 20.70 -3.56
CA HIS A 285 -4.83 21.80 -4.51
C HIS A 285 -3.54 22.63 -4.43
N LEU A 286 -2.95 22.72 -3.24
CA LEU A 286 -1.67 23.36 -3.03
C LEU A 286 -0.52 22.50 -3.55
N LYS A 287 0.44 23.18 -4.16
CA LYS A 287 1.67 22.58 -4.65
C LYS A 287 2.78 22.83 -3.65
N GLU A 288 3.79 21.98 -3.71
CA GLU A 288 5.02 22.18 -2.98
C GLU A 288 5.80 23.41 -3.51
N ASN A 289 5.59 24.55 -2.85
CA ASN A 289 6.35 25.79 -3.05
C ASN A 289 6.45 26.58 -1.75
N TYR A 290 7.32 27.59 -1.75
CA TYR A 290 7.59 28.44 -0.59
C TYR A 290 6.32 29.05 0.00
N GLU A 291 5.46 29.62 -0.84
CA GLU A 291 4.25 30.31 -0.42
C GLU A 291 3.25 29.36 0.25
N SER A 292 3.07 28.15 -0.29
CA SER A 292 2.14 27.16 0.26
C SER A 292 2.62 26.62 1.60
N VAL A 293 3.94 26.41 1.76
CA VAL A 293 4.54 25.98 3.03
C VAL A 293 4.40 27.08 4.08
N LYS A 294 4.63 28.33 3.70
CA LYS A 294 4.43 29.49 4.58
C LYS A 294 2.99 29.59 5.07
N ILE A 295 2.02 29.54 4.16
CA ILE A 295 0.58 29.54 4.50
C ILE A 295 0.26 28.39 5.45
N LEU A 296 0.77 27.19 5.17
CA LEU A 296 0.54 26.02 6.03
C LEU A 296 1.04 26.27 7.45
N LEU A 297 2.27 26.76 7.62
CA LEU A 297 2.88 27.00 8.93
C LEU A 297 2.18 28.12 9.72
N GLU A 298 1.69 29.14 9.02
CA GLU A 298 0.86 30.20 9.61
C GLU A 298 -0.49 29.66 10.08
N CYS A 299 -1.18 28.87 9.25
CA CYS A 299 -2.47 28.26 9.58
C CYS A 299 -2.39 27.32 10.79
N VAL A 300 -1.32 26.53 10.92
CA VAL A 300 -1.12 25.65 12.09
C VAL A 300 -0.49 26.35 13.29
N LYS A 301 -0.35 27.68 13.25
CA LYS A 301 0.23 28.50 14.33
C LYS A 301 1.61 27.97 14.78
N TYR A 302 2.45 27.56 13.83
CA TYR A 302 3.73 26.89 14.11
C TYR A 302 4.60 27.64 15.14
N ARG A 303 4.61 28.98 15.09
CA ARG A 303 5.38 29.82 16.01
C ARG A 303 4.97 29.69 17.48
N GLU A 304 3.72 29.30 17.78
CA GLU A 304 3.26 29.07 19.15
C GLU A 304 3.83 27.77 19.72
N TYR A 305 3.93 26.73 18.89
CA TYR A 305 4.32 25.39 19.32
C TYR A 305 5.81 25.10 19.17
N ASN A 306 6.45 25.75 18.18
CA ASN A 306 7.87 25.63 17.87
C ASN A 306 8.35 24.17 17.78
N TRP A 307 7.57 23.32 17.11
CA TRP A 307 7.91 21.92 16.90
C TRP A 307 9.18 21.76 16.08
N GLU A 308 9.95 20.71 16.31
CA GLU A 308 11.03 20.34 15.39
C GLU A 308 10.42 19.98 14.02
N LEU A 309 10.89 20.64 12.96
CA LEU A 309 10.37 20.43 11.62
C LEU A 309 11.16 19.35 10.89
N ILE A 310 10.46 18.33 10.40
CA ILE A 310 11.00 17.24 9.60
C ILE A 310 10.42 17.35 8.20
N GLY A 311 11.29 17.32 7.20
CA GLY A 311 10.92 17.25 5.80
C GLY A 311 12.06 16.66 4.99
N ASP A 312 11.81 16.45 3.70
CA ASP A 312 12.88 16.14 2.79
C ASP A 312 13.80 17.37 2.59
N PHE A 313 14.91 17.16 1.88
CA PHE A 313 15.84 18.22 1.57
C PHE A 313 15.17 19.38 0.80
N LYS A 314 14.20 19.10 -0.06
CA LYS A 314 13.52 20.15 -0.80
C LYS A 314 12.71 21.07 0.13
N MET A 315 12.03 20.51 1.12
CA MET A 315 11.36 21.24 2.20
C MET A 315 12.31 22.13 2.99
N VAL A 316 13.50 21.63 3.36
CA VAL A 316 14.55 22.45 4.00
C VAL A 316 14.92 23.65 3.13
N GLY A 317 14.97 23.46 1.81
CA GLY A 317 15.21 24.55 0.86
C GLY A 317 14.17 25.66 0.94
N PHE A 318 12.88 25.32 1.05
CA PHE A 318 11.82 26.32 1.21
C PHE A 318 11.89 27.04 2.56
N LEU A 319 12.14 26.30 3.64
CA LEU A 319 12.24 26.89 4.98
C LEU A 319 13.40 27.89 5.08
N MET A 320 14.50 27.62 4.38
CA MET A 320 15.65 28.51 4.30
C MET A 320 15.51 29.62 3.24
N GLY A 321 14.36 29.70 2.55
CA GLY A 321 14.11 30.70 1.50
C GLY A 321 14.99 30.53 0.24
N LEU A 322 15.56 29.35 0.03
CA LEU A 322 16.43 29.08 -1.12
C LEU A 322 15.61 28.96 -2.42
N GLN A 323 16.23 29.35 -3.54
CA GLN A 323 15.62 29.22 -4.85
C GLN A 323 15.38 27.74 -5.20
N GLY A 324 14.17 27.42 -5.67
CA GLY A 324 13.86 26.10 -6.23
C GLY A 324 14.49 25.87 -7.62
N GLY A 325 14.62 24.60 -8.03
CA GLY A 325 15.14 24.23 -9.36
C GLY A 325 15.47 22.74 -9.50
N TYR A 326 16.23 22.39 -10.54
CA TYR A 326 16.74 21.03 -10.80
C TYR A 326 17.92 20.65 -9.87
N THR A 327 17.77 20.90 -8.58
CA THR A 327 18.79 20.55 -7.58
C THR A 327 18.74 19.05 -7.31
N LYS A 328 19.46 18.27 -8.12
CA LYS A 328 19.74 16.87 -7.79
C LYS A 328 20.52 16.75 -6.46
N TYR A 329 21.27 17.80 -6.10
CA TYR A 329 22.08 17.89 -4.87
C TYR A 329 22.03 19.31 -4.28
N PRO A 330 21.00 19.67 -3.51
CA PRO A 330 20.96 20.97 -2.83
C PRO A 330 22.02 21.07 -1.72
N CYS A 331 22.72 22.21 -1.59
CA CYS A 331 23.60 22.52 -0.47
C CYS A 331 23.01 23.66 0.37
N TYR A 332 22.81 23.40 1.66
CA TYR A 332 22.29 24.37 2.62
C TYR A 332 23.40 25.05 3.42
N LEU A 333 24.49 24.32 3.66
CA LEU A 333 25.60 24.72 4.52
C LEU A 333 26.62 25.62 3.81
N CYS A 334 26.59 25.64 2.48
CA CYS A 334 27.59 26.30 1.67
C CYS A 334 26.94 27.19 0.61
N LEU A 335 27.73 28.08 0.02
CA LEU A 335 27.30 28.98 -1.07
C LEU A 335 27.20 28.29 -2.43
N TRP A 336 27.19 26.95 -2.46
CA TRP A 336 26.98 26.20 -3.69
C TRP A 336 25.59 26.51 -4.26
N ASP A 337 25.58 26.94 -5.52
CA ASP A 337 24.37 27.29 -6.25
C ASP A 337 24.23 26.36 -7.45
N SER A 338 23.13 25.63 -7.52
CA SER A 338 22.82 24.73 -8.62
C SER A 338 22.65 25.41 -9.97
N ARG A 339 22.50 26.74 -10.00
CA ARG A 339 22.39 27.52 -11.23
C ARG A 339 23.73 28.11 -11.68
N ALA A 340 24.78 27.96 -10.88
CA ALA A 340 26.13 28.43 -11.22
C ALA A 340 26.88 27.43 -12.12
N ASP A 341 26.30 27.09 -13.27
CA ASP A 341 26.78 26.05 -14.20
C ASP A 341 28.25 26.25 -14.62
N SER A 342 28.66 27.51 -14.79
CA SER A 342 30.04 27.89 -15.13
C SER A 342 31.05 27.57 -14.03
N LYS A 343 30.61 27.42 -12.77
CA LYS A 343 31.48 27.18 -11.61
C LYS A 343 31.50 25.72 -11.17
N HIS A 344 30.51 24.90 -11.52
CA HIS A 344 30.37 23.54 -11.00
C HIS A 344 31.56 22.63 -11.25
N TYR A 345 32.20 22.74 -12.42
CA TYR A 345 33.34 21.89 -12.79
C TYR A 345 34.71 22.53 -12.53
N ILE A 346 34.72 23.78 -12.05
CA ILE A 346 35.94 24.55 -11.80
C ILE A 346 36.17 24.69 -10.29
N GLN A 347 35.11 24.99 -9.55
CA GLN A 347 35.16 25.26 -8.13
C GLN A 347 34.91 23.98 -7.32
N ARG A 348 35.98 23.43 -6.76
CA ARG A 348 35.94 22.24 -5.89
C ARG A 348 35.48 22.56 -4.46
N SER A 349 35.89 23.71 -3.92
CA SER A 349 35.58 24.13 -2.56
C SER A 349 34.67 25.36 -2.57
N TRP A 350 33.50 25.23 -1.95
CA TRP A 350 32.53 26.32 -1.84
C TRP A 350 32.60 26.93 -0.43
N PRO A 351 32.58 28.27 -0.30
CA PRO A 351 32.58 28.91 1.01
C PRO A 351 31.38 28.46 1.85
N VAL A 352 31.59 28.40 3.16
CA VAL A 352 30.52 28.14 4.12
C VAL A 352 29.52 29.29 4.06
N ARG A 353 28.24 28.96 4.17
CA ARG A 353 27.16 29.94 4.24
C ARG A 353 27.09 30.49 5.66
N THR A 354 27.31 31.79 5.82
CA THR A 354 27.20 32.49 7.10
C THR A 354 25.90 33.26 7.24
N GLU A 355 25.27 33.66 6.13
CA GLU A 355 24.09 34.52 6.11
C GLU A 355 23.06 34.08 5.04
N LEU A 356 21.78 34.39 5.29
CA LEU A 356 20.66 34.17 4.38
C LEU A 356 20.02 35.51 3.97
N CYS A 357 20.78 36.37 3.28
CA CYS A 357 20.24 37.64 2.77
C CYS A 357 19.49 37.42 1.44
N VAL A 358 18.24 37.87 1.37
CA VAL A 358 17.44 37.82 0.14
C VAL A 358 18.15 38.53 -1.02
N GLY A 359 18.15 37.89 -2.19
CA GLY A 359 18.78 38.41 -3.41
C GLY A 359 20.28 38.17 -3.50
N LYS A 360 20.93 37.64 -2.46
CA LYS A 360 22.32 37.17 -2.54
C LYS A 360 22.40 35.69 -2.88
N GLN A 361 23.33 35.33 -3.78
CA GLN A 361 23.55 33.97 -4.26
C GLN A 361 22.24 33.27 -4.67
N ASN A 362 21.87 32.19 -3.98
CA ASN A 362 20.70 31.37 -4.25
C ASN A 362 19.54 31.61 -3.26
N VAL A 363 19.60 32.65 -2.44
CA VAL A 363 18.52 33.00 -1.48
C VAL A 363 17.51 33.89 -2.19
N LYS A 364 16.28 33.39 -2.35
CA LYS A 364 15.21 34.09 -3.08
C LYS A 364 14.15 34.67 -2.16
N PHE A 365 13.90 34.03 -1.03
CA PHE A 365 12.87 34.40 -0.09
C PHE A 365 13.46 34.54 1.31
N GLU A 366 12.74 35.21 2.20
CA GLU A 366 13.07 35.24 3.62
C GLU A 366 12.96 33.81 4.20
N PRO A 367 13.82 33.41 5.15
CA PRO A 367 13.61 32.17 5.90
C PRO A 367 12.29 32.22 6.68
N ILE A 368 11.59 31.07 6.77
CA ILE A 368 10.28 30.95 7.44
C ILE A 368 10.43 30.67 8.93
#